data_AF-A0A965ABS3-F1
#
_entry.id   AF-A0A965ABS3-F1
#
_cell.length_a   1.000
_cell.length_b   1.000
_cell.length_c   1.000
_cell.angle_alpha   90.00
_cell.angle_beta   90.00
_cell.angle_gamma   90.00
#
_symmetry.space_group_name_H-M   'P 1'
#
loop_
_entity.id
_entity.type
_entity.pdbx_description
1 polymer ?
#
loop_
_entity_poly.entity_id
_entity_poly.type
_entity_poly.pdbx_seq_one_letter_code
_entity_poly.pdbx_strand_id
1 'polypeptide(L)'
;MGRIFEKRKHKIFARNAKMSKAFTKIGKEINIAVKSGGGNPDTNSKLRTIIQNAKGLNMPKDKVEAAIKRATSKEDKDYQEVIYEGYGPHGVPILVECATDNPTRTVANVRLVFSKKNGSMGNSGSVAFMFERKG
;
A
#
# COMPACT_ATOMS: atom_id res chain seq x y z
N MET A 1 -1.45 -27.67 -20.60
CA MET A 1 -0.41 -27.18 -19.66
C MET A 1 0.70 -28.21 -19.55
N GLY A 2 1.97 -27.83 -19.68
CA GLY A 2 3.10 -28.77 -19.67
C GLY A 2 3.42 -29.33 -18.27
N ARG A 3 4.05 -30.51 -18.23
CA ARG A 3 4.43 -31.24 -16.99
C ARG A 3 5.27 -30.39 -16.00
N ILE A 4 6.04 -29.42 -16.51
CA ILE A 4 6.84 -28.47 -15.73
C ILE A 4 5.95 -27.45 -14.99
N PHE A 5 4.86 -27.00 -15.63
CA PHE A 5 3.90 -26.10 -15.01
C PHE A 5 3.22 -26.78 -13.83
N GLU A 6 2.73 -28.01 -14.01
CA GLU A 6 2.05 -28.79 -12.96
C GLU A 6 2.90 -28.92 -11.68
N LYS A 7 4.21 -29.18 -11.81
CA LYS A 7 5.13 -29.28 -10.66
C LYS A 7 5.44 -27.92 -10.01
N ARG A 8 5.38 -26.81 -10.75
CA ARG A 8 5.75 -25.47 -10.26
C ARG A 8 4.54 -24.57 -9.97
N LYS A 9 3.32 -25.01 -10.30
CA LYS A 9 2.09 -24.19 -10.25
C LYS A 9 1.88 -23.53 -8.90
N HIS A 10 2.10 -24.26 -7.81
CA HIS A 10 1.93 -23.75 -6.44
C HIS A 10 2.86 -22.56 -6.15
N LYS A 11 4.15 -22.69 -6.48
CA LYS A 11 5.14 -21.61 -6.30
C LYS A 11 4.88 -20.42 -7.23
N ILE A 12 4.47 -20.69 -8.47
CA ILE A 12 4.12 -19.66 -9.44
C ILE A 12 2.90 -18.85 -8.95
N PHE A 13 1.84 -19.52 -8.48
CA PHE A 13 0.64 -18.86 -7.97
C PHE A 13 0.90 -18.08 -6.68
N ALA A 14 1.66 -18.64 -5.73
CA ALA A 14 2.04 -17.92 -4.52
C ALA A 14 2.82 -16.63 -4.83
N ARG A 15 3.77 -16.69 -5.77
CA ARG A 15 4.50 -15.52 -6.25
C ARG A 15 3.55 -14.51 -6.90
N ASN A 16 2.72 -14.95 -7.83
CA ASN A 16 1.79 -14.08 -8.55
C ASN A 16 0.78 -13.41 -7.61
N ALA A 17 0.32 -14.11 -6.56
CA ALA A 17 -0.56 -13.55 -5.54
C ALA A 17 0.13 -12.45 -4.72
N LYS A 18 1.40 -12.64 -4.34
CA LYS A 18 2.19 -11.61 -3.65
C LYS A 18 2.40 -10.38 -4.54
N MET A 19 2.75 -10.60 -5.81
CA MET A 19 2.98 -9.54 -6.79
C MET A 19 1.70 -8.73 -7.07
N SER A 20 0.56 -9.41 -7.23
CA SER A 20 -0.74 -8.76 -7.44
C SER A 20 -1.07 -7.77 -6.31
N LYS A 21 -0.91 -8.21 -5.04
CA LYS A 21 -1.12 -7.33 -3.88
C LYS A 21 -0.18 -6.13 -3.87
N ALA A 22 1.09 -6.34 -4.21
CA ALA A 22 2.08 -5.26 -4.28
C ALA A 22 1.76 -4.25 -5.39
N PHE A 23 1.34 -4.73 -6.57
CA PHE A 23 0.92 -3.88 -7.68
C PHE A 23 -0.32 -3.06 -7.35
N THR A 24 -1.29 -3.64 -6.63
CA THR A 24 -2.45 -2.89 -6.14
C THR A 24 -2.03 -1.80 -5.14
N LYS A 25 -1.05 -2.08 -4.26
CA LYS A 25 -0.54 -1.08 -3.31
C LYS A 25 0.14 0.08 -4.03
N ILE A 26 1.06 -0.21 -4.96
CA ILE A 26 1.75 0.80 -5.77
C ILE A 26 0.75 1.65 -6.56
N GLY A 27 -0.26 1.05 -7.18
CA GLY A 27 -1.27 1.81 -7.94
C GLY A 27 -1.99 2.85 -7.08
N LYS A 28 -2.30 2.52 -5.82
CA LYS A 28 -2.91 3.47 -4.87
C LYS A 28 -1.93 4.58 -4.46
N GLU A 29 -0.67 4.24 -4.23
CA GLU A 29 0.37 5.23 -3.92
C GLU A 29 0.58 6.20 -5.08
N ILE A 30 0.58 5.70 -6.33
CA ILE A 30 0.61 6.54 -7.54
C ILE A 30 -0.59 7.50 -7.55
N ASN A 31 -1.81 7.00 -7.31
CA ASN A 31 -3.01 7.86 -7.28
C ASN A 31 -2.88 9.00 -6.26
N ILE A 32 -2.41 8.69 -5.05
CA ILE A 32 -2.22 9.69 -3.99
C ILE A 32 -1.13 10.69 -4.37
N ALA A 33 0.02 10.21 -4.86
CA ALA A 33 1.13 11.07 -5.23
C ALA A 33 0.75 12.03 -6.36
N VAL A 34 0.08 11.53 -7.40
CA VAL A 34 -0.41 12.34 -8.53
C VAL A 34 -1.44 13.38 -8.07
N LYS A 35 -2.36 13.01 -7.17
CA LYS A 35 -3.32 13.96 -6.61
C LYS A 35 -2.65 15.08 -5.80
N SER A 36 -1.58 14.75 -5.07
CA SER A 36 -0.88 15.72 -4.21
C SER A 36 0.11 16.63 -4.94
N GLY A 37 0.71 16.18 -6.04
CA GLY A 37 1.86 16.85 -6.66
C GLY A 37 1.91 16.79 -8.19
N GLY A 38 0.81 16.36 -8.83
CA GLY A 38 0.71 16.25 -10.28
C GLY A 38 1.34 14.97 -10.86
N GLY A 39 0.97 14.68 -12.12
CA GLY A 39 1.31 13.45 -12.84
C GLY A 39 2.74 13.36 -13.38
N ASN A 40 3.57 14.40 -13.19
CA ASN A 40 4.92 14.47 -13.73
C ASN A 40 5.96 14.01 -12.68
N PRO A 41 6.70 12.90 -12.92
CA PRO A 41 7.73 12.40 -11.99
C PRO A 41 8.92 13.33 -11.78
N ASP A 42 9.19 14.25 -12.71
CA ASP A 42 10.30 15.18 -12.59
C ASP A 42 10.02 16.26 -11.55
N THR A 43 8.77 16.71 -11.46
CA THR A 43 8.32 17.73 -10.51
C THR A 43 7.80 17.13 -9.19
N ASN A 44 7.50 15.83 -9.16
CA ASN A 44 6.92 15.14 -8.01
C ASN A 44 7.87 14.07 -7.46
N SER A 45 8.62 14.41 -6.39
CA SER A 45 9.59 13.52 -5.76
C SER A 45 8.95 12.24 -5.19
N LYS A 46 7.73 12.33 -4.62
CA LYS A 46 6.99 11.15 -4.13
C LYS A 46 6.69 10.19 -5.28
N LEU A 47 6.19 10.70 -6.40
CA LEU A 47 5.90 9.88 -7.59
C LEU A 47 7.16 9.20 -8.12
N ARG A 48 8.30 9.91 -8.13
CA ARG A 48 9.60 9.35 -8.54
C ARG A 48 10.01 8.15 -7.69
N THR A 49 9.93 8.26 -6.36
CA THR A 49 10.24 7.16 -5.43
C THR A 49 9.30 5.98 -5.63
N ILE A 50 8.00 6.22 -5.83
CA ILE A 50 7.02 5.15 -6.08
C ILE A 50 7.32 4.43 -7.40
N ILE A 51 7.69 5.15 -8.46
CA ILE A 51 8.09 4.56 -9.74
C ILE A 51 9.35 3.70 -9.58
N GLN A 52 10.31 4.14 -8.76
CA GLN A 52 11.50 3.34 -8.45
C GLN A 52 11.15 2.05 -7.70
N ASN A 53 10.26 2.13 -6.71
CA ASN A 53 9.75 0.96 -5.99
C ASN A 53 8.99 -0.01 -6.91
N ALA A 54 8.21 0.53 -7.85
CA ALA A 54 7.50 -0.26 -8.87
C ALA A 54 8.47 -1.03 -9.76
N LYS A 55 9.57 -0.40 -10.19
CA LYS A 55 10.65 -1.06 -10.96
C LYS A 55 11.31 -2.18 -10.14
N GLY A 56 11.59 -1.94 -8.85
CA GLY A 56 12.14 -2.97 -7.95
C GLY A 56 11.26 -4.21 -7.79
N LEU A 57 9.95 -4.06 -8.00
CA LEU A 57 8.97 -5.15 -8.01
C LEU A 57 8.69 -5.69 -9.41
N ASN A 58 9.49 -5.40 -10.43
CA ASN A 58 9.27 -5.84 -11.82
C ASN A 58 7.86 -5.48 -12.34
N MET A 59 7.31 -4.34 -11.93
CA MET A 59 6.05 -3.86 -12.48
C MET A 59 6.26 -3.40 -13.93
N PRO A 60 5.47 -3.90 -14.90
CA PRO A 60 5.58 -3.46 -16.28
C PRO A 60 5.35 -1.95 -16.44
N LYS A 61 6.13 -1.30 -17.31
CA LYS A 61 6.12 0.17 -17.50
C LYS A 61 4.76 0.69 -17.94
N ASP A 62 4.09 -0.04 -18.83
CA ASP A 62 2.72 0.20 -19.31
C ASP A 62 1.71 0.27 -18.15
N LYS A 63 1.86 -0.56 -17.11
CA LYS A 63 0.98 -0.52 -15.94
C LYS A 63 1.20 0.71 -15.07
N VAL A 64 2.44 1.15 -14.94
CA VAL A 64 2.79 2.36 -14.20
C VAL A 64 2.25 3.59 -14.92
N GLU A 65 2.45 3.69 -16.23
CA GLU A 65 1.94 4.78 -17.06
C GLU A 65 0.41 4.81 -17.08
N ALA A 66 -0.24 3.65 -17.19
CA ALA A 66 -1.69 3.55 -17.12
C ALA A 66 -2.22 4.00 -15.74
N ALA A 67 -1.53 3.69 -14.65
CA ALA A 67 -1.90 4.15 -13.31
C ALA A 67 -1.77 5.68 -13.18
N ILE A 68 -0.67 6.27 -13.67
CA ILE A 68 -0.47 7.73 -13.66
C ILE A 68 -1.55 8.43 -14.50
N LYS A 69 -1.85 7.90 -15.69
CA LYS A 69 -2.88 8.46 -16.57
C LYS A 69 -4.26 8.41 -15.92
N ARG A 70 -4.62 7.27 -15.32
CA ARG A 70 -5.89 7.13 -14.56
C ARG A 70 -5.95 8.09 -13.39
N ALA A 71 -4.88 8.22 -12.62
CA ALA A 71 -4.81 9.16 -11.49
C ALA A 71 -4.98 10.63 -11.90
N THR A 72 -4.53 10.97 -13.11
CA THR A 72 -4.62 12.34 -13.66
C THR A 72 -6.04 12.62 -14.16
N SER A 73 -6.75 11.60 -14.65
CA SER A 73 -8.17 11.67 -14.96
C SER A 73 -8.97 11.65 -13.65
N LYS A 74 -9.64 12.75 -13.30
CA LYS A 74 -10.42 12.96 -12.05
C LYS A 74 -11.58 11.97 -11.76
N GLU A 75 -11.65 10.83 -12.43
CA GLU A 75 -12.72 9.83 -12.27
C GLU A 75 -12.47 8.83 -11.12
N ASP A 76 -11.27 8.83 -10.53
CA ASP A 76 -10.93 7.85 -9.49
C ASP A 76 -11.46 8.24 -8.10
N LYS A 77 -11.81 7.21 -7.32
CA LYS A 77 -12.27 7.37 -5.92
C LYS A 77 -11.17 8.04 -5.10
N ASP A 78 -11.56 9.01 -4.29
CA ASP A 78 -10.65 9.78 -3.46
C ASP A 78 -9.96 8.90 -2.40
N TYR A 79 -8.74 8.48 -2.70
CA TYR A 79 -7.86 7.83 -1.75
C TYR A 79 -7.23 8.86 -0.81
N GLN A 80 -7.37 8.63 0.48
CA GLN A 80 -6.72 9.40 1.54
C GLN A 80 -5.71 8.55 2.30
N GLU A 81 -4.63 9.18 2.74
CA GLU A 81 -3.64 8.61 3.65
C GLU A 81 -4.18 8.69 5.08
N VAL A 82 -4.21 7.56 5.78
CA VAL A 82 -4.64 7.46 7.18
C VAL A 82 -3.64 6.61 7.93
N ILE A 83 -3.26 7.05 9.11
CA ILE A 83 -2.37 6.33 10.01
C ILE A 83 -3.20 5.75 11.15
N TYR A 84 -3.06 4.45 11.38
CA TYR A 84 -3.62 3.78 12.55
C TYR A 84 -2.51 3.39 13.50
N GLU A 85 -2.81 3.47 14.79
CA GLU A 85 -1.88 3.26 15.88
C GLU A 85 -2.41 2.19 16.81
N GLY A 86 -1.51 1.46 17.48
CA GLY A 86 -1.89 0.49 18.48
C GLY A 86 -0.74 -0.34 19.01
N TYR A 87 -1.10 -1.33 19.82
CA TYR A 87 -0.19 -2.26 20.44
C TYR A 87 -0.49 -3.69 19.98
N GLY A 88 0.54 -4.42 19.61
CA GLY A 88 0.49 -5.86 19.41
C GLY A 88 0.62 -6.64 20.73
N PRO A 89 0.75 -7.98 20.66
CA PRO A 89 1.05 -8.81 21.81
C PRO A 89 2.27 -8.29 22.58
N HIS A 90 2.21 -8.40 23.92
CA HIS A 90 3.29 -7.98 24.82
C HIS A 90 3.60 -6.47 24.77
N GLY A 91 2.67 -5.62 24.28
CA GLY A 91 2.84 -4.17 24.29
C GLY A 91 3.76 -3.63 23.20
N VAL A 92 4.00 -4.37 22.12
CA VAL A 92 4.81 -3.90 20.99
C VAL A 92 4.07 -2.77 20.26
N PRO A 93 4.64 -1.56 20.12
CA PRO A 93 4.00 -0.46 19.41
C PRO A 93 3.98 -0.70 17.89
N ILE A 94 2.86 -0.41 17.24
CA ILE A 94 2.65 -0.63 15.81
C ILE A 94 2.02 0.60 15.16
N LEU A 95 2.66 1.11 14.11
CA LEU A 95 2.10 2.10 13.18
C LEU A 95 1.67 1.40 11.89
N VAL A 96 0.46 1.72 11.42
CA VAL A 96 -0.10 1.18 10.17
C VAL A 96 -0.47 2.34 9.25
N GLU A 97 0.40 2.65 8.30
CA GLU A 97 0.11 3.62 7.23
C GLU A 97 -0.76 2.99 6.14
N CYS A 98 -1.90 3.61 5.88
CA CYS A 98 -2.91 3.11 4.94
C CYS A 98 -3.26 4.16 3.89
N ALA A 99 -3.47 3.69 2.65
CA ALA A 99 -4.10 4.42 1.56
C ALA A 99 -5.50 3.83 1.31
N THR A 100 -6.57 4.59 1.58
CA THR A 100 -7.96 4.09 1.47
C THR A 100 -8.94 5.12 0.92
N ASP A 101 -9.91 4.64 0.14
CA ASP A 101 -11.09 5.36 -0.34
C ASP A 101 -12.27 5.30 0.64
N ASN A 102 -12.14 4.50 1.70
CA ASN A 102 -13.16 4.37 2.75
C ASN A 102 -12.48 4.13 4.10
N PRO A 103 -12.32 5.18 4.93
CA PRO A 103 -11.70 5.09 6.25
C PRO A 103 -12.48 4.19 7.21
N THR A 104 -13.81 4.29 7.21
CA THR A 104 -14.71 3.50 8.08
C THR A 104 -14.54 2.00 7.86
N ARG A 105 -14.41 1.57 6.60
CA ARG A 105 -14.13 0.16 6.27
C ARG A 105 -12.73 -0.25 6.72
N THR A 106 -11.73 0.61 6.50
CA THR A 106 -10.34 0.29 6.83
C THR A 106 -10.14 0.18 8.34
N VAL A 107 -10.65 1.13 9.13
CA VAL A 107 -10.52 1.09 10.59
C VAL A 107 -11.18 -0.16 11.19
N ALA A 108 -12.34 -0.58 10.67
CA ALA A 108 -13.00 -1.80 11.12
C ALA A 108 -12.14 -3.05 10.85
N ASN A 109 -11.56 -3.16 9.66
CA ASN A 109 -10.69 -4.27 9.29
C ASN A 109 -9.38 -4.28 10.10
N VAL A 110 -8.76 -3.11 10.28
CA VAL A 110 -7.52 -2.98 11.07
C VAL A 110 -7.79 -3.38 12.52
N ARG A 111 -8.84 -2.83 13.14
CA ARG A 111 -9.25 -3.18 14.51
C ARG A 111 -9.49 -4.68 14.67
N LEU A 112 -10.20 -5.30 13.72
CA LEU A 112 -10.44 -6.75 13.73
C LEU A 112 -9.13 -7.56 13.74
N VAL A 113 -8.13 -7.14 12.96
CA VAL A 113 -6.83 -7.82 12.91
C VAL A 113 -6.08 -7.70 14.24
N PHE A 114 -6.05 -6.51 14.85
CA PHE A 114 -5.47 -6.31 16.19
C PHE A 114 -6.15 -7.23 17.21
N SER A 115 -7.49 -7.18 17.29
CA SER A 115 -8.27 -8.01 18.23
C SER A 115 -8.06 -9.51 18.02
N LYS A 116 -7.99 -9.99 16.76
CA LYS A 116 -7.74 -11.40 16.45
C LYS A 116 -6.32 -11.87 16.80
N LYS A 117 -5.38 -10.94 16.96
CA LYS A 117 -3.97 -11.22 17.20
C LYS A 117 -3.51 -10.76 18.59
N ASN A 118 -4.40 -10.72 19.57
CA ASN A 118 -4.11 -10.35 20.96
C ASN A 118 -3.41 -8.98 21.08
N GLY A 119 -3.81 -8.03 20.22
CA GLY A 119 -3.41 -6.64 20.29
C GLY A 119 -4.63 -5.72 20.45
N SER A 120 -4.36 -4.43 20.60
CA SER A 120 -5.37 -3.38 20.74
C SER A 120 -5.02 -2.18 19.86
N MET A 121 -6.00 -1.71 19.09
CA MET A 121 -5.89 -0.44 18.37
C MET A 121 -6.03 0.72 19.35
N GLY A 122 -5.11 1.67 19.30
CA GLY A 122 -5.08 2.87 20.13
C GLY A 122 -5.71 4.08 19.44
N ASN A 123 -5.73 5.20 20.15
CA ASN A 123 -6.07 6.50 19.59
C ASN A 123 -4.86 7.09 18.83
N SER A 124 -5.12 8.10 18.00
CA SER A 124 -4.02 8.83 17.35
C SER A 124 -3.13 9.50 18.41
N GLY A 125 -1.81 9.39 18.24
CA GLY A 125 -0.81 9.85 19.20
C GLY A 125 -0.46 8.85 20.32
N SER A 126 -1.04 7.65 20.33
CA SER A 126 -0.77 6.64 21.36
C SER A 126 0.61 6.00 21.26
N VAL A 127 1.13 5.82 20.05
CA VAL A 127 2.47 5.26 19.83
C VAL A 127 3.32 6.09 18.87
N ALA A 128 2.74 7.05 18.16
CA ALA A 128 3.45 7.87 17.18
C ALA A 128 4.71 8.54 17.75
N PHE A 129 4.69 8.98 19.01
CA PHE A 129 5.84 9.62 19.66
C PHE A 129 7.04 8.68 19.87
N MET A 130 6.84 7.36 19.78
CA MET A 130 7.90 6.36 19.89
C MET A 130 8.65 6.15 18.57
N PHE A 131 8.17 6.75 17.46
CA PHE A 131 8.76 6.59 16.12
C PHE A 131 9.23 7.92 15.56
N GLU A 132 10.36 7.90 14.86
CA GLU A 132 10.85 9.02 14.09
C GLU A 132 10.82 8.68 12.60
N ARG A 133 10.24 9.57 11.78
CA ARG A 133 10.22 9.39 10.33
C ARG A 133 11.60 9.70 9.75
N LYS A 134 12.27 8.69 9.22
CA LYS A 134 13.55 8.81 8.50
C LYS A 134 13.37 8.45 7.02
N GLY A 135 14.17 9.04 6.14
CA GLY A 135 14.16 8.82 4.69
C GLY A 135 15.53 9.05 4.09
#